data_AF-A0A2N3FF26-F1
#
_entry.id   AF-A0A2N3FF26-F1
#
_cell.length_a   1.000
_cell.length_b   1.000
_cell.length_c   1.000
_cell.angle_alpha   90.00
_cell.angle_beta   90.00
_cell.angle_gamma   90.00
#
_symmetry.space_group_name_H-M   'P 1'
#
loop_
_entity.id
_entity.type
_entity.pdbx_description
1 polymer ?
#
loop_
_entity_poly.entity_id
_entity_poly.type
_entity_poly.pdbx_seq_one_letter_code
_entity_poly.pdbx_strand_id
1 'polypeptide(L)'
;MNVTVMQLTARGLLGRRRAMLLVILPLLSIGLAGLTRWASHADVHASSVLANNFAMGTLLPLMCLLVSTGVIGAEIDDGSIVYMLAKPLKRRVILFSKLLVALAAVIVFAVLPTMLTVLIAGDEGGRLAVAYGVSA
;
A
#
# COMPACT_ATOMS: atom_id res chain seq x y z
N MET A 1 19.87 9.93 3.06
CA MET A 1 18.87 9.60 2.03
C MET A 1 19.13 10.46 0.80
N ASN A 2 18.76 10.01 -0.40
CA ASN A 2 18.95 10.79 -1.63
C ASN A 2 17.61 10.99 -2.34
N VAL A 3 17.18 12.25 -2.44
CA VAL A 3 15.88 12.65 -3.03
C VAL A 3 15.76 12.21 -4.49
N THR A 4 16.86 12.25 -5.24
CA THR A 4 16.88 11.84 -6.65
C THR A 4 16.54 10.35 -6.79
N VAL A 5 17.10 9.51 -5.92
CA VAL A 5 16.83 8.07 -5.91
C VAL A 5 15.36 7.83 -5.54
N MET A 6 14.84 8.55 -4.55
CA MET A 6 13.44 8.44 -4.16
C MET A 6 12.47 8.80 -5.30
N GLN A 7 12.74 9.88 -6.03
CA GLN A 7 11.92 10.30 -7.18
C GLN A 7 11.96 9.28 -8.32
N LEU A 8 13.13 8.73 -8.63
CA LEU A 8 13.30 7.68 -9.63
C LEU A 8 12.52 6.42 -9.24
N THR A 9 12.67 5.96 -8.00
CA THR A 9 11.93 4.79 -7.48
C THR A 9 10.42 5.02 -7.50
N ALA A 10 9.95 6.19 -7.06
CA ALA A 10 8.52 6.52 -7.06
C ALA A 10 7.93 6.57 -8.48
N ARG A 11 8.65 7.17 -9.44
CA ARG A 11 8.24 7.17 -10.85
C ARG A 11 8.28 5.76 -11.46
N GLY A 12 9.27 4.95 -11.12
CA GLY A 12 9.35 3.55 -11.55
C GLY A 12 8.20 2.70 -11.02
N LEU A 13 7.82 2.93 -9.75
CA LEU A 13 6.69 2.26 -9.11
C LEU A 13 5.35 2.67 -9.74
N LEU A 14 5.09 3.98 -9.88
CA LEU A 14 3.78 4.52 -10.27
C LEU A 14 3.60 4.68 -11.79
N GLY A 15 4.68 4.77 -12.56
CA GLY A 15 4.64 5.08 -13.99
C GLY A 15 4.32 3.90 -14.90
N ARG A 16 4.10 2.69 -14.36
CA ARG A 16 3.94 1.46 -15.14
C ARG A 16 2.52 0.93 -15.06
N ARG A 17 2.10 0.14 -16.06
CA ARG A 17 0.78 -0.54 -16.08
C ARG A 17 0.49 -1.35 -14.80
N ARG A 18 1.53 -1.92 -14.18
CA ARG A 18 1.40 -2.68 -12.92
C ARG A 18 0.97 -1.81 -11.72
N ALA A 19 1.19 -0.49 -11.77
CA ALA A 19 0.72 0.44 -10.74
C ALA A 19 -0.81 0.52 -10.66
N MET A 20 -1.51 0.12 -11.73
CA MET A 20 -2.96 0.10 -11.75
C MET A 20 -3.53 -0.89 -10.71
N LEU A 21 -2.85 -2.02 -10.48
CA LEU A 21 -3.23 -2.97 -9.42
C LEU A 21 -3.16 -2.35 -8.03
N LEU A 22 -2.20 -1.45 -7.83
CA LEU A 22 -1.97 -0.73 -6.57
C LEU A 22 -3.15 0.20 -6.21
N VAL A 23 -3.95 0.59 -7.21
CA VAL A 23 -5.17 1.41 -7.04
C VAL A 23 -6.42 0.53 -7.07
N ILE A 24 -6.47 -0.49 -7.93
CA ILE A 24 -7.63 -1.38 -8.07
C ILE A 24 -7.92 -2.17 -6.79
N LEU A 25 -6.89 -2.74 -6.16
CA LEU A 25 -7.05 -3.53 -4.93
C LEU A 25 -7.71 -2.72 -3.80
N PRO A 26 -7.21 -1.52 -3.44
CA PRO A 26 -7.86 -0.70 -2.41
C PRO A 26 -9.25 -0.20 -2.83
N LEU A 27 -9.48 0.14 -4.11
CA LEU A 27 -10.82 0.50 -4.58
C LEU A 27 -11.82 -0.65 -4.42
N LEU A 28 -11.40 -1.89 -4.68
CA LEU A 28 -12.21 -3.08 -4.45
C LEU A 28 -12.58 -3.22 -2.97
N SER A 29 -11.64 -2.95 -2.06
CA SER A 29 -11.91 -3.00 -0.61
C SER A 29 -12.95 -1.98 -0.17
N ILE A 30 -12.84 -0.74 -0.67
CA ILE A 30 -13.78 0.34 -0.39
C ILE A 30 -15.16 0.01 -0.97
N GLY A 31 -15.22 -0.55 -2.18
CA GLY A 31 -16.45 -0.99 -2.82
C GLY A 31 -17.15 -2.10 -2.02
N LEU A 32 -16.39 -3.08 -1.53
CA LEU A 32 -16.90 -4.13 -0.64
C LEU A 32 -17.44 -3.55 0.67
N ALA A 33 -16.77 -2.58 1.28
CA ALA A 33 -17.30 -1.88 2.47
C ALA A 33 -18.63 -1.16 2.20
N GLY A 34 -18.77 -0.53 1.04
CA GLY A 34 -20.03 0.08 0.63
C GLY A 34 -21.17 -0.95 0.49
N LEU A 35 -20.88 -2.08 -0.16
CA LEU A 35 -21.81 -3.20 -0.31
C LEU A 35 -22.22 -3.80 1.03
N THR A 36 -21.26 -4.02 1.94
CA THR A 36 -21.57 -4.55 3.28
C THR A 36 -22.39 -3.56 4.10
N ARG A 37 -22.09 -2.26 4.03
CA ARG A 37 -22.88 -1.22 4.72
C ARG A 37 -24.34 -1.25 4.24
N TRP A 38 -24.55 -1.36 2.93
CA TRP A 38 -25.88 -1.44 2.34
C TRP A 38 -26.63 -2.71 2.73
N ALA A 39 -25.97 -3.87 2.73
CA ALA A 39 -26.59 -5.15 3.07
C ALA A 39 -26.87 -5.34 4.57
N SER A 40 -26.01 -4.79 5.44
CA SER A 40 -26.05 -5.04 6.90
C SER A 40 -26.54 -3.86 7.74
N HIS A 41 -27.07 -2.80 7.12
CA HIS A 41 -27.54 -1.59 7.82
C HIS A 41 -26.49 -1.00 8.80
N ALA A 42 -25.21 -1.04 8.41
CA ALA A 42 -24.07 -0.56 9.19
C ALA A 42 -23.75 -1.34 10.49
N ASP A 43 -23.96 -2.66 10.51
CA ASP A 43 -23.49 -3.51 11.60
C ASP A 43 -21.95 -3.46 11.77
N VAL A 44 -21.51 -3.09 12.98
CA VAL A 44 -20.10 -2.99 13.35
C VAL A 44 -19.37 -4.34 13.26
N HIS A 45 -20.06 -5.45 13.55
CA HIS A 45 -19.48 -6.78 13.43
C HIS A 45 -19.12 -7.16 12.00
N ALA A 46 -20.01 -6.91 11.03
CA ALA A 46 -19.73 -7.16 9.61
C ALA A 46 -18.52 -6.33 9.12
N SER A 47 -18.44 -5.08 9.58
CA SER A 47 -17.32 -4.17 9.31
C SER A 47 -15.99 -4.71 9.85
N SER A 48 -15.98 -5.20 11.09
CA SER A 48 -14.78 -5.76 11.72
C SER A 48 -14.29 -7.06 11.05
N VAL A 49 -15.21 -7.92 10.60
CA VAL A 49 -14.87 -9.16 9.90
C VAL A 49 -14.24 -8.87 8.54
N LEU A 50 -14.79 -7.90 7.80
CA LEU A 50 -14.22 -7.46 6.53
C LEU A 50 -12.83 -6.84 6.73
N ALA A 51 -12.68 -5.95 7.72
CA ALA A 51 -11.40 -5.32 8.02
C ALA A 51 -10.33 -6.34 8.44
N ASN A 52 -10.67 -7.27 9.33
CA ASN A 52 -9.72 -8.23 9.86
C ASN A 52 -9.31 -9.29 8.83
N ASN A 53 -10.30 -9.95 8.20
CA ASN A 53 -10.03 -11.10 7.34
C ASN A 53 -9.58 -10.66 5.94
N PHE A 54 -10.23 -9.64 5.38
CA PHE A 54 -9.94 -9.19 4.03
C PHE A 54 -8.84 -8.12 4.03
N ALA A 55 -9.04 -7.01 4.74
CA ALA A 55 -8.12 -5.88 4.68
C ALA A 55 -6.74 -6.21 5.29
N MET A 56 -6.72 -6.70 6.53
CA MET A 56 -5.49 -7.10 7.24
C MET A 56 -4.96 -8.46 6.81
N GLY A 57 -5.85 -9.46 6.72
CA GLY A 57 -5.44 -10.85 6.47
C GLY A 57 -4.93 -11.11 5.06
N THR A 58 -5.40 -10.37 4.05
CA THR A 58 -5.06 -10.66 2.64
C THR A 58 -4.54 -9.44 1.89
N LEU A 59 -5.27 -8.32 1.91
CA LEU A 59 -4.92 -7.12 1.15
C LEU A 59 -3.59 -6.52 1.59
N LEU A 60 -3.38 -6.32 2.89
CA LEU A 60 -2.16 -5.69 3.39
C LEU A 60 -0.90 -6.51 3.02
N PRO A 61 -0.81 -7.83 3.26
CA PRO A 61 0.31 -8.64 2.79
C PRO A 61 0.53 -8.59 1.28
N LEU A 62 -0.54 -8.67 0.49
CA LEU A 62 -0.45 -8.61 -0.98
C LEU A 62 0.06 -7.25 -1.47
N MET A 63 -0.41 -6.17 -0.87
CA MET A 63 0.04 -4.80 -1.18
C MET A 63 1.50 -4.61 -0.80
N CYS A 64 1.92 -5.07 0.38
CA CYS A 64 3.31 -5.04 0.80
C CYS A 64 4.22 -5.79 -0.18
N LEU A 65 3.79 -6.97 -0.64
CA LEU A 65 4.53 -7.77 -1.62
C LEU A 65 4.59 -7.06 -2.98
N LEU A 66 3.47 -6.53 -3.47
CA LEU A 66 3.38 -5.83 -4.75
C LEU A 66 4.25 -4.56 -4.76
N VAL A 67 4.18 -3.75 -3.71
CA VAL A 67 4.99 -2.54 -3.57
C VAL A 67 6.48 -2.89 -3.49
N SER A 68 6.86 -3.85 -2.64
CA SER A 68 8.27 -4.22 -2.43
C SER A 68 8.90 -4.78 -3.70
N THR A 69 8.19 -5.66 -4.40
CA THR A 69 8.63 -6.21 -5.69
C THR A 69 8.64 -5.14 -6.78
N GLY A 70 7.72 -4.18 -6.77
CA GLY A 70 7.70 -3.06 -7.72
C GLY A 70 8.88 -2.11 -7.58
N VAL A 71 9.25 -1.74 -6.34
CA VAL A 71 10.40 -0.87 -6.03
C VAL A 71 11.72 -1.45 -6.51
N ILE A 72 11.87 -2.78 -6.45
CA ILE A 72 13.07 -3.48 -6.92
C ILE A 72 12.98 -3.78 -8.42
N GLY A 73 11.83 -4.30 -8.86
CA GLY A 73 11.59 -4.76 -10.23
C GLY A 73 11.64 -3.66 -11.28
N ALA A 74 11.26 -2.41 -10.93
CA ALA A 74 11.33 -1.30 -11.88
C ALA A 74 12.75 -1.08 -12.44
N GLU A 75 13.78 -1.22 -11.59
CA GLU A 75 15.18 -1.06 -12.02
C GLU A 75 15.73 -2.30 -12.73
N ILE A 76 15.22 -3.49 -12.40
CA ILE A 76 15.58 -4.74 -13.07
C ILE A 76 15.06 -4.71 -14.51
N ASP A 77 13.78 -4.37 -14.67
CA ASP A 77 13.11 -4.34 -15.96
C ASP A 77 13.71 -3.25 -16.89
N ASP A 78 14.21 -2.15 -16.34
CA ASP A 78 14.90 -1.09 -17.11
C ASP A 78 16.40 -1.38 -17.34
N GLY A 79 16.95 -2.46 -16.76
CA GLY A 79 18.38 -2.79 -16.81
C GLY A 79 19.29 -1.80 -16.06
N SER A 80 18.73 -0.78 -15.43
CA SER A 80 19.46 0.29 -14.74
C SER A 80 20.09 -0.14 -13.41
N ILE A 81 19.68 -1.32 -12.89
CA ILE A 81 20.22 -1.86 -11.63
C ILE A 81 21.75 -2.04 -11.68
N VAL A 82 22.31 -2.46 -12.82
CA VAL A 82 23.77 -2.64 -13.01
C VAL A 82 24.49 -1.30 -12.94
N TYR A 83 23.93 -0.29 -13.61
CA TYR A 83 24.47 1.08 -13.58
C TYR A 83 24.46 1.66 -12.16
N MET A 84 23.38 1.42 -11.41
CA MET A 84 23.27 1.90 -10.03
C MET A 84 24.24 1.19 -9.08
N LEU A 85 24.55 -0.09 -9.33
CA LEU A 85 25.52 -0.88 -8.57
C LEU A 85 26.98 -0.55 -8.92
N ALA A 86 27.24 -0.12 -10.16
CA ALA A 86 28.57 0.31 -10.60
C ALA A 86 28.95 1.71 -10.06
N LYS A 87 27.96 2.54 -9.75
CA LYS A 87 28.19 3.89 -9.21
C LYS A 87 28.72 3.81 -7.77
N PRO A 88 29.76 4.57 -7.39
CA PRO A 88 30.37 4.52 -6.05
C PRO A 88 29.50 5.28 -5.02
N LEU A 89 28.25 4.84 -4.85
CA LEU A 89 27.33 5.32 -3.82
C LEU A 89 27.35 4.36 -2.64
N LYS A 90 27.25 4.93 -1.42
CA LYS A 90 27.09 4.12 -0.20
C LYS A 90 25.81 3.29 -0.32
N ARG A 91 25.93 1.95 -0.38
CA ARG A 91 24.79 1.00 -0.53
C ARG A 91 23.64 1.25 0.45
N ARG A 92 23.97 1.64 1.69
CA ARG A 92 22.98 2.01 2.72
C ARG A 92 22.06 3.15 2.28
N VAL A 93 22.57 4.17 1.59
CA VAL A 93 21.76 5.32 1.15
C VAL A 93 20.72 4.90 0.12
N ILE A 94 21.08 3.98 -0.78
CA ILE A 94 20.15 3.42 -1.77
C ILE A 94 19.06 2.61 -1.06
N LEU A 95 19.47 1.69 -0.16
CA LEU A 95 18.55 0.84 0.60
C LEU A 95 17.52 1.68 1.37
N PHE A 96 17.97 2.65 2.17
CA PHE A 96 17.07 3.50 2.95
C PHE A 96 16.16 4.36 2.08
N SER A 97 16.66 4.88 0.95
CA SER A 97 15.84 5.70 0.05
C SER A 97 14.72 4.86 -0.57
N LYS A 98 15.00 3.62 -0.98
CA LYS A 98 14.00 2.69 -1.50
C LYS A 98 13.00 2.22 -0.45
N LEU A 99 13.49 1.89 0.74
CA LEU A 99 12.64 1.47 1.85
C LEU A 99 11.63 2.56 2.21
N LEU A 100 12.07 3.82 2.23
CA LEU A 100 11.18 4.93 2.55
C LEU A 100 10.09 5.13 1.48
N VAL A 101 10.43 4.99 0.19
CA VAL A 101 9.44 5.06 -0.90
C VAL A 101 8.46 3.88 -0.81
N ALA A 102 8.95 2.66 -0.54
CA ALA A 102 8.10 1.49 -0.36
C ALA A 102 7.13 1.69 0.82
N LEU A 103 7.65 2.13 1.96
CA LEU A 103 6.86 2.38 3.16
C LEU A 103 5.80 3.48 2.93
N ALA A 104 6.19 4.59 2.29
CA ALA A 104 5.26 5.65 1.93
C ALA A 104 4.15 5.13 0.99
N ALA A 105 4.49 4.30 0.00
CA ALA A 105 3.51 3.71 -0.89
C ALA A 105 2.57 2.74 -0.16
N VAL A 106 3.06 1.89 0.75
CA VAL A 106 2.20 1.01 1.56
C VAL A 106 1.25 1.82 2.43
N ILE A 107 1.72 2.90 3.06
CA ILE A 107 0.85 3.77 3.85
C ILE A 107 -0.26 4.38 2.97
N VAL A 108 0.11 4.93 1.82
CA VAL A 108 -0.84 5.63 0.94
C VAL A 108 -1.86 4.68 0.31
N PHE A 109 -1.44 3.49 -0.12
CA PHE A 109 -2.27 2.60 -0.93
C PHE A 109 -2.81 1.38 -0.19
N ALA A 110 -2.29 1.04 0.99
CA ALA A 110 -2.83 -0.05 1.80
C ALA A 110 -3.45 0.52 3.09
N VAL A 111 -2.68 1.25 3.91
CA VAL A 111 -3.14 1.71 5.23
C VAL A 111 -4.27 2.75 5.13
N LEU A 112 -4.14 3.78 4.30
CA LEU A 112 -5.21 4.78 4.16
C LEU A 112 -6.51 4.15 3.62
N PRO A 113 -6.48 3.29 2.58
CA PRO A 113 -7.70 2.63 2.12
C PRO A 113 -8.31 1.66 3.12
N THR A 114 -7.52 0.93 3.91
CA THR A 114 -8.09 0.08 4.97
C THR A 114 -8.79 0.92 6.04
N MET A 115 -8.21 2.06 6.44
CA MET A 115 -8.87 3.01 7.34
C MET A 115 -10.18 3.54 6.76
N LEU A 116 -10.19 3.96 5.48
CA LEU A 116 -11.39 4.42 4.78
C LEU A 116 -12.47 3.32 4.69
N THR A 117 -12.05 2.09 4.42
CA THR A 117 -12.94 0.92 4.34
C THR A 117 -13.68 0.70 5.66
N VAL A 118 -12.97 0.78 6.79
CA VAL A 118 -13.55 0.62 8.14
C VAL A 118 -14.50 1.78 8.48
N LEU A 119 -14.09 3.02 8.17
CA LEU A 119 -14.93 4.20 8.38
C LEU A 119 -16.24 4.12 7.59
N ILE A 120 -16.16 3.73 6.32
CA ILE A 120 -17.32 3.61 5.45
C ILE A 120 -18.22 2.44 5.89
N ALA A 121 -17.65 1.33 6.34
CA ALA A 121 -18.44 0.16 6.70
C ALA A 121 -19.36 0.39 7.91
N GLY A 122 -18.97 1.23 8.89
CA GLY A 122 -19.86 1.56 10.02
C GLY A 122 -19.18 2.03 11.32
N ASP A 123 -17.92 2.46 11.31
CA ASP A 123 -17.24 2.92 12.52
C ASP A 123 -17.70 4.34 12.92
N GLU A 124 -18.75 4.44 13.74
CA GLU A 124 -19.34 5.72 14.18
C GLU A 124 -18.46 6.56 15.13
N GLY A 125 -17.22 6.13 15.43
CA GLY A 125 -16.30 6.85 16.31
C GLY A 125 -14.85 6.93 15.83
N GLY A 126 -14.53 6.41 14.65
CA GLY A 126 -13.17 6.38 14.09
C GLY A 126 -12.14 5.57 14.89
N ARG A 127 -12.53 4.95 16.01
CA ARG A 127 -11.64 4.19 16.89
C ARG A 127 -11.16 2.91 16.23
N LEU A 128 -12.02 2.23 15.47
CA LEU A 128 -11.64 1.01 14.75
C LEU A 128 -10.71 1.38 13.60
N ALA A 129 -11.02 2.46 12.86
CA ALA A 129 -10.17 2.93 11.78
C ALA A 129 -8.75 3.27 12.27
N VAL A 130 -8.62 4.00 13.39
CA VAL A 130 -7.31 4.31 13.98
C VAL A 130 -6.62 3.06 14.51
N ALA A 131 -7.35 2.13 15.16
CA ALA A 131 -6.77 0.89 15.66
C ALA A 131 -6.16 0.05 14.53
N TYR A 132 -6.91 -0.15 13.44
CA TYR A 132 -6.41 -0.86 12.26
C TYR A 132 -5.27 -0.09 11.58
N GLY A 133 -5.35 1.23 11.49
CA GLY A 133 -4.29 2.06 10.91
C GLY A 133 -2.96 1.99 11.68
N VAL A 134 -3.01 1.91 13.01
CA VAL A 134 -1.80 1.80 13.85
C VAL A 134 -1.22 0.38 13.85
N SER A 135 -2.06 -0.64 13.64
CA SER A 135 -1.61 -2.03 13.59
C SER A 135 -1.02 -2.49 12.25
N ALA A 136 -1.23 -1.72 11.17
CA ALA A 136 -0.76 -2.01 9.82
C ALA A 136 0.70 -1.56 9.61
#